data_AF-A0A4Y3WF73-F1
#
_entry.id   AF-A0A4Y3WF73-F1
#
_cell.length_a   1.000
_cell.length_b   1.000
_cell.length_c   1.000
_cell.angle_alpha   90.00
_cell.angle_beta   90.00
_cell.angle_gamma   90.00
#
_symmetry.space_group_name_H-M   'P 1'
#
loop_
_entity.id
_entity.type
_entity.pdbx_description
1 polymer ?
#
loop_
_entity_poly.entity_id
_entity_poly.type
_entity_poly.pdbx_seq_one_letter_code
_entity_poly.pdbx_strand_id
1 'polypeptide(L)'
;MATAAAAKEEPVTSFAKDQLRAIIERIERLEEEKKTISDDIRDVYAEAKGNGYDVKALRTIVRMRKQDANERQEQETILETYMHALGML
;
A
#
# COMPACT_ATOMS: atom_id res chain seq x y z
N MET A 1 55.67 -5.58 17.91
CA MET A 1 54.78 -6.76 17.84
C MET A 1 53.41 -6.33 18.33
N ALA A 2 52.40 -6.51 17.49
CA ALA A 2 51.04 -6.04 17.71
C ALA A 2 50.30 -6.97 18.69
N THR A 3 49.87 -6.44 19.82
CA THR A 3 48.89 -7.09 20.68
C THR A 3 47.51 -6.58 20.30
N ALA A 4 46.74 -7.46 19.66
CA ALA A 4 45.38 -7.22 19.23
C ALA A 4 44.48 -6.91 20.43
N ALA A 5 43.93 -5.71 20.45
CA ALA A 5 42.77 -5.38 21.27
C ALA A 5 41.56 -6.09 20.65
N ALA A 6 41.34 -7.36 21.04
CA ALA A 6 40.07 -8.04 20.83
C ALA A 6 39.05 -7.39 21.78
N ALA A 7 38.35 -6.37 21.28
CA ALA A 7 37.17 -5.84 21.93
C ALA A 7 36.16 -6.97 22.10
N LYS A 8 35.83 -7.30 23.34
CA LYS A 8 34.68 -8.15 23.69
C LYS A 8 33.43 -7.51 23.09
N GLU A 9 32.88 -8.08 22.03
CA GLU A 9 31.52 -7.76 21.61
C GLU A 9 30.58 -8.24 22.72
N GLU A 10 29.95 -7.29 23.41
CA GLU A 10 28.98 -7.57 24.45
C GLU A 10 27.77 -8.33 23.85
N PRO A 11 27.24 -9.37 24.52
CA PRO A 11 26.16 -10.21 23.98
C PRO A 11 24.89 -9.41 23.60
N VAL A 12 24.68 -8.26 24.24
CA VAL A 12 23.56 -7.34 23.95
C VAL A 12 23.68 -6.72 22.55
N THR A 13 24.90 -6.38 22.12
CA THR A 13 25.13 -5.85 20.76
C THR A 13 24.95 -6.91 19.67
N SER A 14 25.27 -8.17 19.93
CA SER A 14 24.98 -9.26 18.99
C SER A 14 23.48 -9.49 18.84
N PHE A 15 22.75 -9.60 19.96
CA PHE A 15 21.31 -9.80 19.96
C PHE A 15 20.54 -8.67 19.23
N ALA A 16 20.94 -7.41 19.47
CA ALA A 16 20.35 -6.27 18.77
C ALA A 16 20.59 -6.30 17.25
N LYS A 17 21.78 -6.73 16.80
CA LYS A 17 22.10 -6.91 15.37
C LYS A 17 21.25 -8.02 14.74
N ASP A 18 21.07 -9.15 15.44
CA ASP A 18 20.29 -10.28 14.94
C ASP A 18 18.79 -9.95 14.84
N GLN A 19 18.25 -9.22 15.83
CA GLN A 19 16.87 -8.74 15.81
C GLN A 19 16.64 -7.75 14.65
N LEU A 20 17.58 -6.82 14.42
CA LEU A 20 17.50 -5.88 13.32
C LEU A 20 17.53 -6.60 11.96
N ARG A 21 18.42 -7.58 11.78
CA ARG A 21 18.48 -8.41 10.56
C ARG A 21 17.15 -9.13 10.32
N ALA A 22 16.58 -9.77 11.34
CA ALA A 22 15.30 -10.47 11.22
C ALA A 22 14.12 -9.54 10.86
N ILE A 23 14.12 -8.29 11.34
CA ILE A 23 13.12 -7.29 10.96
C ILE A 23 13.28 -6.90 9.48
N ILE A 24 14.52 -6.63 9.04
CA ILE A 24 14.83 -6.24 7.66
C ILE A 24 14.42 -7.36 6.69
N GLU A 25 14.83 -8.60 6.94
CA GLU A 25 14.50 -9.75 6.08
C GLU A 25 12.98 -9.95 5.96
N ARG A 26 12.23 -9.75 7.05
CA ARG A 26 10.77 -9.80 7.02
C ARG A 26 10.17 -8.68 6.18
N ILE A 27 10.70 -7.47 6.26
CA ILE A 27 10.24 -6.32 5.45
C ILE A 27 10.55 -6.55 3.98
N GLU A 28 11.75 -7.01 3.64
CA GLU A 28 12.15 -7.27 2.25
C GLU A 28 11.24 -8.31 1.59
N ARG A 29 10.92 -9.40 2.30
CA ARG A 29 9.96 -10.41 1.83
C ARG A 29 8.58 -9.79 1.59
N LEU A 30 8.09 -8.97 2.51
CA LEU A 30 6.78 -8.31 2.37
C LEU A 30 6.76 -7.28 1.22
N GLU A 31 7.86 -6.57 0.97
CA GLU A 31 7.96 -5.65 -0.17
C GLU A 31 8.02 -6.42 -1.51
N GLU A 32 8.65 -7.60 -1.55
CA GLU A 32 8.60 -8.48 -2.72
C GLU A 32 7.18 -8.99 -2.99
N GLU A 33 6.49 -9.51 -1.97
CA GLU A 33 5.09 -9.94 -2.08
C GLU A 33 4.18 -8.80 -2.55
N LYS A 34 4.35 -7.60 -1.97
CA LYS A 34 3.61 -6.39 -2.36
C LYS A 34 3.90 -5.99 -3.81
N LYS A 35 5.13 -6.16 -4.28
CA LYS A 35 5.49 -5.89 -5.68
C LYS A 35 4.76 -6.86 -6.61
N THR A 36 4.79 -8.16 -6.33
CA THR A 36 4.06 -9.17 -7.11
C THR A 36 2.57 -8.84 -7.18
N ILE A 37 1.93 -8.56 -6.03
CA ILE A 37 0.51 -8.18 -5.98
C ILE A 37 0.25 -6.88 -6.79
N SER A 38 1.18 -5.92 -6.74
CA SER A 38 1.06 -4.67 -7.48
C SER A 38 1.21 -4.86 -8.99
N ASP A 39 2.02 -5.82 -9.42
CA ASP A 39 2.17 -6.23 -10.83
C ASP A 39 0.87 -6.93 -11.30
N ASP A 40 0.35 -7.90 -10.53
CA ASP A 40 -0.91 -8.59 -10.83
C ASP A 40 -2.09 -7.60 -10.97
N ILE A 41 -2.20 -6.63 -10.06
CA ILE A 41 -3.23 -5.57 -10.14
C ILE A 41 -3.07 -4.74 -11.42
N ARG A 42 -1.84 -4.46 -11.86
CA ARG A 42 -1.59 -3.72 -13.09
C ARG A 42 -2.03 -4.51 -14.31
N ASP A 43 -1.77 -5.81 -14.33
CA ASP A 43 -2.18 -6.70 -15.42
C ASP A 43 -3.70 -6.80 -15.54
N VAL A 44 -4.43 -6.89 -14.42
CA VAL A 44 -5.91 -6.84 -14.42
C VAL A 44 -6.44 -5.53 -15.00
N TYR A 45 -5.85 -4.39 -14.65
CA TYR A 45 -6.24 -3.12 -15.27
C TYR A 45 -5.87 -3.03 -16.75
N ALA A 46 -4.76 -3.65 -17.17
CA ALA A 46 -4.36 -3.70 -18.57
C ALA A 46 -5.32 -4.57 -19.39
N GLU A 47 -5.73 -5.72 -18.85
CA GLU A 47 -6.75 -6.59 -19.46
C GLU A 47 -8.09 -5.85 -19.59
N ALA A 48 -8.55 -5.19 -18.52
CA ALA A 48 -9.76 -4.37 -18.56
C ALA A 48 -9.69 -3.29 -19.64
N LYS A 49 -8.52 -2.65 -19.83
CA LYS A 49 -8.30 -1.68 -20.91
C LYS A 49 -8.41 -2.34 -22.29
N GLY A 50 -7.82 -3.53 -22.47
CA GLY A 50 -7.90 -4.30 -23.71
C GLY A 50 -9.34 -4.70 -24.05
N ASN A 51 -10.16 -4.96 -23.02
CA ASN A 51 -11.58 -5.27 -23.14
C ASN A 51 -12.47 -4.02 -23.32
N GLY A 52 -11.89 -2.82 -23.40
CA GLY A 52 -12.60 -1.57 -23.67
C GLY A 52 -13.15 -0.83 -22.45
N TYR A 53 -12.79 -1.23 -21.22
CA TYR A 53 -13.20 -0.50 -20.01
C TYR A 53 -12.33 0.74 -19.74
N ASP A 54 -12.93 1.78 -19.16
CA ASP A 54 -12.18 2.93 -18.66
C ASP A 54 -11.51 2.61 -17.31
N VAL A 55 -10.19 2.44 -17.37
CA VAL A 55 -9.34 2.17 -16.20
C VAL A 55 -9.43 3.27 -15.13
N LYS A 56 -9.63 4.54 -15.51
CA LYS A 56 -9.78 5.64 -14.55
C LYS A 56 -11.08 5.49 -13.75
N ALA A 57 -12.17 5.19 -14.44
CA ALA A 57 -13.46 4.93 -13.80
C ALA A 57 -13.37 3.72 -12.85
N LEU A 58 -12.75 2.62 -13.28
CA LEU A 58 -12.54 1.43 -12.44
C LEU A 58 -11.73 1.74 -11.17
N ARG A 59 -10.63 2.50 -11.29
CA ARG A 59 -9.82 2.91 -10.12
C ARG A 59 -10.64 3.75 -9.14
N THR A 60 -11.48 4.66 -9.64
CA THR A 60 -12.39 5.46 -8.82
C THR A 60 -13.38 4.55 -8.08
N ILE A 61 -14.01 3.60 -8.77
CA ILE A 61 -14.95 2.65 -8.16
C ILE A 61 -14.26 1.81 -7.08
N VAL A 62 -13.06 1.27 -7.34
CA VAL A 62 -12.32 0.49 -6.34
C VAL A 62 -12.00 1.34 -5.10
N ARG A 63 -11.62 2.62 -5.29
CA ARG A 63 -11.39 3.53 -4.16
C ARG A 63 -12.68 3.80 -3.38
N MET A 64 -13.79 4.07 -4.06
CA MET A 64 -15.09 4.26 -3.41
C MET A 64 -15.50 3.01 -2.63
N ARG A 65 -15.30 1.81 -3.19
CA ARG A 65 -15.61 0.52 -2.53
C ARG A 65 -14.78 0.25 -1.28
N LYS A 66 -13.63 0.91 -1.10
CA LYS A 66 -12.80 0.80 0.10
C LYS A 66 -13.26 1.73 1.24
N GLN A 67 -14.07 2.74 0.94
CA GLN A 67 -14.62 3.64 1.95
C GLN A 67 -15.76 2.96 2.70
N ASP A 68 -15.98 3.36 3.96
CA ASP A 68 -17.13 2.93 4.74
C ASP A 68 -18.44 3.29 4.01
N ALA A 69 -19.43 2.39 4.09
CA ALA A 69 -20.67 2.56 3.36
C ALA A 69 -21.48 3.77 3.86
N ASN A 70 -21.50 4.00 5.17
CA ASN A 70 -22.25 5.11 5.76
C ASN A 70 -21.54 6.43 5.47
N GLU A 71 -20.22 6.49 5.65
CA GLU A 71 -19.43 7.69 5.32
C GLU A 71 -19.58 8.10 3.85
N ARG A 72 -19.59 7.12 2.93
CA ARG A 72 -19.84 7.37 1.51
C ARG A 72 -21.25 7.90 1.27
N GLN A 73 -22.27 7.30 1.86
CA GLN A 73 -23.66 7.72 1.67
C GLN A 73 -23.89 9.16 2.15
N GLU A 74 -23.29 9.53 3.29
CA GLU A 74 -23.31 10.89 3.81
C GLU A 74 -22.62 11.88 2.84
N GLN A 75 -21.43 11.54 2.36
CA GLN A 75 -20.69 12.36 1.38
C GLN A 75 -21.45 12.53 0.07
N GLU A 76 -22.05 11.45 -0.44
CA GLU A 76 -22.86 11.47 -1.67
C GLU A 76 -24.09 12.37 -1.52
N THR A 77 -24.79 12.29 -0.37
CA THR A 77 -25.96 13.13 -0.07
C THR A 77 -25.60 14.62 -0.03
N ILE A 78 -24.47 14.96 0.61
CA ILE A 78 -23.97 16.35 0.67
C ILE A 78 -23.58 16.83 -0.72
N LEU A 79 -22.86 16.01 -1.48
CA LEU A 79 -22.43 16.35 -2.84
C LEU A 79 -23.63 16.58 -3.77
N GLU A 80 -24.62 15.69 -3.73
CA GLU A 80 -25.85 15.80 -4.52
C GLU A 80 -26.60 17.10 -4.20
N THR A 81 -26.70 17.46 -2.92
CA THR A 81 -27.31 18.72 -2.47
C THR A 81 -26.61 19.93 -3.10
N TYR A 82 -25.27 19.93 -3.10
CA TYR A 82 -24.50 21.01 -3.72
C TYR A 82 -24.61 21.02 -5.24
N MET A 83 -24.61 19.86 -5.90
CA MET A 83 -24.77 19.77 -7.35
C MET A 83 -26.14 20.30 -7.79
N HIS A 84 -27.21 19.99 -7.05
CA HIS A 84 -28.53 20.58 -7.27
C HIS A 84 -28.52 22.10 -7.12
N ALA A 85 -27.92 22.62 -6.04
CA ALA A 85 -27.82 24.06 -5.81
C ALA A 85 -27.02 24.80 -6.91
N LEU A 86 -26.06 24.11 -7.53
CA LEU A 86 -25.25 24.63 -8.64
C LEU A 86 -25.87 24.40 -10.03
N GLY A 87 -27.02 23.73 -10.13
CA GLY A 87 -27.67 23.40 -11.41
C GLY A 87 -26.87 22.40 -12.26
N MET A 88 -26.08 21.54 -11.62
CA MET A 88 -25.27 20.50 -12.26
C MET A 88 -26.01 19.15 -12.38
N LEU A 89 -27.26 19.10 -11.89
CA LEU A 89 -28.24 18.01 -11.97
C LEU A 89 -29.56 18.59 -12.49
#